data_AF-B8F0W9-F1
#
_entry.id   AF-B8F0W9-F1
#
_cell.length_a   1.000
_cell.length_b   1.000
_cell.length_c   1.000
_cell.angle_alpha   90.00
_cell.angle_beta   90.00
_cell.angle_gamma   90.00
#
_symmetry.space_group_name_H-M   'P 1'
#
loop_
_entity.id
_entity.type
_entity.pdbx_description
1 polymer ?
#
loop_
_entity_poly.entity_id
_entity_poly.type
_entity_poly.pdbx_seq_one_letter_code
_entity_poly.pdbx_strand_id
1 'polypeptide(L)'
;MKILKEIKDNEYYKLDGYKSFEDFTKDYKLAKTQAYDYLRIANAIEEGIIEEEFLVQNGFRQTLFVLRNKESLTIKKSKQNWIKPLRFQLKKQESYDFYKKHAKFTSFMMDEIFENQKDFLNRLLKKYKELKG
;
A
#
# COMPACT_ATOMS: atom_id res chain seq x y z
N MET A 1 12.61 -7.29 -22.84
CA MET A 1 11.67 -7.82 -21.81
C MET A 1 11.41 -9.31 -21.99
N LYS A 2 11.01 -9.79 -23.18
CA LYS A 2 10.78 -11.23 -23.46
C LYS A 2 11.99 -12.12 -23.10
N ILE A 3 13.18 -11.74 -23.55
CA ILE A 3 14.44 -12.43 -23.20
C ILE A 3 14.72 -12.44 -21.69
N LEU A 4 14.49 -11.31 -20.99
CA LEU A 4 14.70 -11.24 -19.53
C LEU A 4 13.75 -12.18 -18.78
N LYS A 5 12.51 -12.30 -19.26
CA LYS A 5 11.51 -13.22 -18.72
C LYS A 5 11.91 -14.67 -18.97
N GLU A 6 12.32 -15.01 -20.19
CA GLU A 6 12.79 -16.34 -20.53
C GLU A 6 13.99 -16.77 -19.66
N ILE A 7 14.97 -15.88 -19.47
CA ILE A 7 16.11 -16.11 -18.57
C ILE A 7 15.65 -16.33 -17.12
N LYS A 8 14.64 -15.57 -16.67
CA LYS A 8 14.11 -15.69 -15.31
C LYS A 8 13.32 -16.98 -15.09
N ASP A 9 12.46 -17.34 -16.06
CA ASP A 9 11.52 -18.45 -15.97
C ASP A 9 12.23 -19.79 -16.11
N ASN A 10 13.21 -19.88 -17.02
CA ASN A 10 14.04 -21.07 -17.22
C ASN A 10 15.30 -21.10 -16.35
N GLU A 11 15.48 -20.08 -15.51
CA GLU A 11 16.64 -19.91 -14.62
C GLU A 11 18.01 -19.96 -15.32
N TYR A 12 18.10 -19.51 -16.57
CA TYR A 12 19.34 -19.57 -17.36
C TYR A 12 20.51 -18.80 -16.75
N TYR A 13 20.24 -17.82 -15.89
CA TYR A 13 21.28 -17.15 -15.11
C TYR A 13 22.11 -18.11 -14.25
N LYS A 14 21.59 -19.28 -13.88
CA LYS A 14 22.36 -20.29 -13.15
C LYS A 14 23.45 -20.94 -14.00
N LEU A 15 23.27 -20.99 -15.33
CA LEU A 15 24.27 -21.55 -16.24
C LEU A 15 25.55 -20.71 -16.26
N ASP A 16 25.40 -19.40 -16.05
CA ASP A 16 26.51 -18.43 -15.92
C ASP A 16 27.03 -18.33 -14.48
N GLY A 17 26.57 -19.20 -13.56
CA GLY A 17 27.04 -19.25 -12.17
C GLY A 17 26.39 -18.24 -11.22
N TYR A 18 25.35 -17.51 -11.65
CA TYR A 18 24.65 -16.58 -10.76
C TYR A 18 23.76 -17.33 -9.75
N LYS A 19 23.84 -16.91 -8.48
CA LYS A 19 23.02 -17.47 -7.39
C LYS A 19 21.57 -17.04 -7.46
N SER A 20 21.32 -15.84 -7.98
CA SER A 20 19.98 -15.28 -8.12
C SER A 20 19.85 -14.47 -9.41
N PHE A 21 18.61 -14.31 -9.88
CA PHE A 21 18.31 -13.44 -11.01
C PHE A 21 18.70 -11.98 -10.73
N GLU A 22 18.62 -11.55 -9.46
CA GLU A 22 19.07 -10.22 -9.07
C GLU A 22 20.57 -10.04 -9.31
N ASP A 23 21.39 -11.03 -8.94
CA ASP A 23 22.83 -10.99 -9.16
C ASP A 23 23.18 -10.92 -10.65
N PHE A 24 22.47 -11.70 -11.47
CA PHE A 24 22.54 -11.60 -12.92
C PHE A 24 22.23 -10.18 -13.41
N THR A 25 21.11 -9.58 -12.98
CA THR A 25 20.72 -8.24 -13.47
C THR A 25 21.71 -7.13 -13.13
N LYS A 26 22.46 -7.26 -12.02
CA LYS A 26 23.47 -6.27 -11.59
C LYS A 26 24.61 -6.14 -12.61
N ASP A 27 25.08 -7.25 -13.14
CA ASP A 27 26.21 -7.27 -14.09
C ASP A 27 25.85 -6.63 -15.44
N TYR A 28 24.57 -6.67 -15.82
CA TYR A 28 24.05 -6.03 -17.02
C TYR A 28 23.61 -4.58 -16.81
N LYS A 29 24.04 -3.94 -15.70
CA LYS A 29 23.69 -2.55 -15.32
C LYS A 29 22.17 -2.32 -15.25
N LEU A 30 21.40 -3.36 -14.97
CA LEU A 30 19.96 -3.28 -14.85
C LEU A 30 19.58 -3.21 -13.36
N ALA A 31 19.01 -2.08 -12.95
CA ALA A 31 18.55 -1.95 -11.58
C ALA A 31 17.48 -3.01 -11.28
N LYS A 32 17.53 -3.61 -10.08
CA LYS A 32 16.57 -4.63 -9.63
C LYS A 32 15.13 -4.23 -9.96
N THR A 33 14.70 -3.06 -9.51
CA THR A 33 13.33 -2.58 -9.73
C THR A 33 12.95 -2.55 -11.21
N GLN A 34 13.86 -2.10 -12.07
CA GLN A 34 13.64 -2.01 -13.51
C GLN A 34 13.53 -3.41 -14.15
N ALA A 35 14.37 -4.35 -13.72
CA ALA A 35 14.29 -5.74 -14.17
C ALA A 35 12.92 -6.37 -13.85
N TYR A 36 12.46 -6.21 -12.61
CA TYR A 36 11.17 -6.73 -12.18
C TYR A 36 9.98 -6.00 -12.82
N ASP A 37 10.07 -4.70 -13.08
CA ASP A 37 9.07 -3.96 -13.85
C ASP A 37 8.97 -4.50 -15.30
N TYR A 38 10.09 -4.87 -15.94
CA TYR A 38 10.08 -5.52 -17.25
C TYR A 38 9.45 -6.91 -17.23
N LEU A 39 9.74 -7.71 -16.20
CA LEU A 39 9.10 -9.02 -16.03
C LEU A 39 7.58 -8.88 -15.89
N ARG A 40 7.13 -7.90 -15.12
CA ARG A 40 5.71 -7.63 -14.90
C ARG A 40 4.96 -7.27 -16.19
N ILE A 41 5.56 -6.43 -17.04
CA ILE A 41 4.98 -6.10 -18.35
C ILE A 41 4.98 -7.34 -19.25
N ALA A 42 6.07 -8.11 -19.28
CA ALA A 42 6.15 -9.31 -20.10
C ALA A 42 5.09 -10.35 -19.71
N ASN A 43 4.87 -10.58 -18.42
CA ASN A 43 3.81 -11.46 -17.92
C ASN A 43 2.42 -10.93 -18.30
N ALA A 44 2.18 -9.62 -18.15
CA ALA A 44 0.88 -9.05 -18.49
C ALA A 44 0.56 -9.12 -19.99
N ILE A 45 1.58 -9.12 -20.86
CA ILE A 45 1.39 -9.36 -22.31
C ILE A 45 1.07 -10.84 -22.57
N GLU A 46 1.81 -11.76 -21.94
CA GLU A 46 1.60 -13.21 -22.08
C GLU A 46 0.20 -13.64 -21.57
N GLU A 47 -0.25 -13.06 -20.46
CA GLU A 47 -1.56 -13.29 -19.86
C GLU A 47 -2.70 -12.56 -20.62
N GLY A 48 -2.39 -11.79 -21.66
CA GLY A 48 -3.38 -11.03 -22.45
C GLY A 48 -4.02 -9.86 -21.70
N ILE A 49 -3.44 -9.42 -20.58
CA ILE A 49 -3.94 -8.29 -19.76
C ILE A 49 -3.71 -6.95 -20.48
N ILE A 50 -2.64 -6.87 -21.26
CA ILE A 50 -2.28 -5.75 -22.13
C ILE A 50 -1.79 -6.28 -23.48
N GLU A 51 -2.11 -5.55 -24.55
CA GLU A 51 -1.57 -5.83 -25.88
C GLU A 51 -0.17 -5.23 -26.03
N GLU A 52 0.68 -5.84 -26.85
CA GLU A 52 2.03 -5.30 -27.12
C GLU A 52 1.95 -3.92 -27.80
N GLU A 53 0.94 -3.68 -28.63
CA GLU A 53 0.66 -2.38 -29.26
C GLU A 53 0.39 -1.28 -28.21
N PHE A 54 -0.29 -1.62 -27.13
CA PHE A 54 -0.56 -0.68 -26.03
C PHE A 54 0.74 -0.19 -25.39
N LEU A 55 1.71 -1.08 -25.19
CA LEU A 55 3.04 -0.72 -24.67
C LEU A 55 3.78 0.20 -25.63
N VAL A 56 3.73 -0.06 -26.94
CA VAL A 56 4.40 0.76 -27.96
C VAL A 56 3.79 2.17 -28.01
N GLN A 57 2.46 2.28 -27.94
CA GLN A 57 1.75 3.55 -28.03
C GLN A 57 1.88 4.40 -26.75
N ASN A 58 1.84 3.78 -25.58
CA ASN A 58 1.74 4.49 -24.29
C ASN A 58 3.07 4.53 -23.51
N GLY A 59 4.04 3.71 -23.91
CA GLY A 59 5.34 3.62 -23.28
C GLY A 59 5.34 2.91 -21.92
N PHE A 60 6.55 2.64 -21.43
CA PHE A 60 6.78 1.84 -20.22
C PHE A 60 6.14 2.42 -18.95
N ARG A 61 6.28 3.74 -18.72
CA ARG A 61 5.78 4.38 -17.49
C ARG A 61 4.26 4.28 -17.37
N GLN A 62 3.55 4.61 -18.45
CA GLN A 62 2.09 4.57 -18.47
C GLN A 62 1.59 3.13 -18.36
N THR A 63 2.25 2.19 -19.04
CA THR A 63 1.92 0.76 -18.95
C THR A 63 2.09 0.24 -17.52
N LEU A 64 3.20 0.56 -16.84
CA LEU A 64 3.40 0.19 -15.43
C LEU A 64 2.37 0.83 -14.50
N PHE A 65 1.99 2.09 -14.74
CA PHE A 65 0.92 2.74 -13.98
C PHE A 65 -0.41 1.99 -14.13
N VAL A 66 -0.78 1.63 -15.35
CA VAL A 66 -2.00 0.85 -15.64
C VAL A 66 -1.92 -0.53 -15.00
N LEU A 67 -0.80 -1.24 -15.07
CA LEU A 67 -0.63 -2.56 -14.44
C LEU A 67 -0.64 -2.49 -12.91
N ARG A 68 -0.09 -1.43 -12.30
CA ARG A 68 -0.16 -1.18 -10.85
C ARG A 68 -1.57 -0.89 -10.38
N ASN A 69 -2.37 -0.22 -11.21
CA ASN A 69 -3.75 0.09 -10.90
C ASN A 69 -4.72 -1.05 -11.25
N LYS A 70 -4.44 -1.88 -12.27
CA LYS A 70 -5.25 -3.10 -12.52
C LYS A 70 -5.03 -4.17 -11.44
N GLU A 71 -3.79 -4.35 -10.95
CA GLU A 71 -3.55 -5.17 -9.74
C GLU A 71 -4.22 -4.58 -8.49
N SER A 72 -4.58 -3.29 -8.48
CA SER A 72 -5.35 -2.70 -7.38
C SER A 72 -6.82 -3.16 -7.32
N LEU A 73 -7.32 -3.87 -8.33
CA LEU A 73 -8.60 -4.59 -8.24
C LEU A 73 -8.48 -5.89 -7.44
N THR A 74 -7.29 -6.51 -7.38
CA THR A 74 -7.02 -7.79 -6.70
C THR A 74 -6.10 -7.71 -5.48
N ILE A 75 -5.54 -6.53 -5.16
CA ILE A 75 -5.12 -6.25 -3.78
C ILE A 75 -6.39 -6.33 -2.95
N LYS A 76 -6.49 -7.36 -2.08
CA LYS A 76 -7.47 -7.43 -0.98
C LYS A 76 -7.78 -5.99 -0.57
N LYS A 77 -8.99 -5.49 -0.82
CA LYS A 77 -9.53 -4.33 -0.11
C LYS A 77 -9.17 -4.61 1.34
N SER A 78 -8.18 -3.91 1.86
CA SER A 78 -7.51 -4.30 3.09
C SER A 78 -8.40 -3.90 4.25
N LYS A 79 -9.69 -4.27 4.25
CA LYS A 79 -10.74 -3.60 5.00
C LYS A 79 -10.42 -2.11 5.08
N GLN A 80 -10.19 -1.47 3.92
CA GLN A 80 -9.79 -0.08 3.91
C GLN A 80 -10.99 0.65 4.50
N ASN A 81 -10.93 0.91 5.80
CA ASN A 81 -12.00 1.53 6.54
C ASN A 81 -12.24 2.83 5.80
N TRP A 82 -13.46 2.98 5.29
CA TRP A 82 -13.87 4.19 4.58
C TRP A 82 -13.65 5.41 5.48
N ILE A 83 -13.68 5.18 6.80
CA ILE A 83 -13.33 6.12 7.84
C ILE A 83 -11.82 6.02 8.13
N LYS A 84 -11.10 7.12 7.92
CA LYS A 84 -9.68 7.24 8.28
C LYS A 84 -9.53 7.11 9.81
N PRO A 85 -8.52 6.36 10.30
CA PRO A 85 -8.30 6.23 11.74
C PRO A 85 -7.95 7.58 12.36
N LEU A 86 -8.67 7.94 13.42
CA LEU A 86 -8.41 9.15 14.18
C LEU A 86 -7.18 8.95 15.07
N ARG A 87 -6.20 9.87 14.99
CA ARG A 87 -4.96 9.81 15.78
C ARG A 87 -4.98 10.90 16.84
N PHE A 88 -4.79 10.50 18.10
CA PHE A 88 -4.71 11.41 19.24
C PHE A 88 -3.32 11.38 19.87
N GLN A 89 -2.86 12.54 20.33
CA GLN A 89 -1.72 12.64 21.24
C GLN A 89 -2.26 12.98 22.64
N LEU A 90 -2.16 12.01 23.55
CA LEU A 90 -2.61 12.19 24.92
C LEU A 90 -1.47 12.73 25.79
N LYS A 91 -1.82 13.61 26.74
CA LYS A 91 -0.83 14.28 27.60
C LYS A 91 -0.23 13.36 28.68
N LYS A 92 -0.92 12.29 29.06
CA LYS A 92 -0.52 11.38 30.15
C LYS A 92 -0.38 9.96 29.61
N GLN A 93 0.70 9.28 30.01
CA GLN A 93 1.01 7.91 29.61
C GLN A 93 -0.07 6.92 30.07
N GLU A 94 -0.51 7.02 31.32
CA GLU A 94 -1.56 6.16 31.89
C GLU A 94 -2.87 6.21 31.08
N SER A 95 -3.27 7.41 30.65
CA SER A 95 -4.45 7.58 29.80
C SER A 95 -4.26 6.92 28.43
N TYR A 96 -3.06 7.05 27.85
CA TYR A 96 -2.71 6.37 26.60
C TYR A 96 -2.78 4.85 26.73
N ASP A 97 -2.16 4.28 27.76
CA ASP A 97 -2.12 2.83 27.95
C ASP A 97 -3.52 2.27 28.17
N PHE A 98 -4.37 2.97 28.93
CA PHE A 98 -5.78 2.62 29.12
C PHE A 98 -6.53 2.58 27.78
N TYR A 99 -6.58 3.68 27.04
CA TYR A 99 -7.37 3.74 25.79
C TYR A 99 -6.82 2.82 24.70
N LYS A 100 -5.50 2.59 24.67
CA LYS A 100 -4.85 1.65 23.76
C LYS A 100 -5.24 0.21 24.09
N LYS A 101 -5.20 -0.18 25.37
CA LYS A 101 -5.61 -1.52 25.83
C LYS A 101 -7.10 -1.77 25.57
N HIS A 102 -7.92 -0.72 25.61
CA HIS A 102 -9.37 -0.78 25.48
C HIS A 102 -9.89 -0.20 24.15
N ALA A 103 -9.17 -0.34 23.04
CA ALA A 103 -9.48 0.34 21.77
C ALA A 103 -10.93 0.17 21.26
N LYS A 104 -11.52 -1.03 21.38
CA LYS A 104 -12.93 -1.26 20.99
C LYS A 104 -13.91 -0.48 21.87
N PHE A 105 -13.67 -0.48 23.18
CA PHE A 105 -14.45 0.30 24.13
C PHE A 105 -14.29 1.80 23.87
N THR A 106 -13.07 2.25 23.59
CA THR A 106 -12.81 3.66 23.25
C THR A 106 -13.61 4.11 22.03
N SER A 107 -13.67 3.27 20.98
CA SER A 107 -14.50 3.54 19.79
C SER A 107 -15.97 3.64 20.15
N PHE A 108 -16.50 2.62 20.84
CA PHE A 108 -17.90 2.60 21.29
C PHE A 108 -18.25 3.82 22.16
N MET A 109 -17.39 4.17 23.12
CA MET A 109 -17.59 5.32 24.01
C MET A 109 -17.66 6.63 23.23
N MET A 110 -16.82 6.81 22.19
CA MET A 110 -16.85 8.02 21.38
C MET A 110 -18.15 8.15 20.59
N ASP A 111 -18.61 7.06 19.99
CA ASP A 111 -19.86 7.02 19.23
C ASP A 111 -21.08 7.23 20.16
N GLU A 112 -21.13 6.50 21.28
CA GLU A 112 -22.20 6.59 22.29
C GLU A 112 -22.34 7.99 22.87
N ILE A 113 -21.22 8.65 23.22
CA ILE A 113 -21.25 10.02 23.74
C ILE A 113 -21.75 11.00 22.66
N PHE A 114 -21.31 10.81 21.41
CA PHE A 114 -21.69 11.70 20.32
C PHE A 114 -23.18 11.57 19.95
N GLU A 115 -23.71 10.34 19.94
CA GLU A 115 -25.11 10.07 19.61
C GLU A 115 -26.05 10.42 20.76
N ASN A 116 -25.73 9.98 21.98
CA ASN A 116 -26.68 9.98 23.09
C ASN A 116 -26.37 11.01 24.19
N GLN A 117 -25.18 11.62 24.21
CA GLN A 117 -24.76 12.54 25.30
C GLN A 117 -24.20 13.88 24.80
N LYS A 118 -24.84 14.47 23.77
CA LYS A 118 -24.39 15.74 23.16
C LYS A 118 -24.21 16.89 24.15
N ASP A 119 -25.06 16.99 25.17
CA ASP A 119 -24.94 18.05 26.18
C ASP A 119 -23.66 17.92 27.02
N PHE A 120 -23.27 16.69 27.34
CA PHE A 120 -21.99 16.43 28.01
C PHE A 120 -20.82 16.81 27.09
N LEU A 121 -20.87 16.41 25.81
CA LEU A 121 -19.84 16.76 24.83
C LEU A 121 -19.71 18.28 24.65
N ASN A 122 -20.83 19.00 24.59
CA ASN A 122 -20.88 20.46 24.48
C ASN A 122 -20.27 21.15 25.72
N ARG A 123 -20.56 20.64 26.93
CA ARG A 123 -19.93 21.14 28.17
C ARG A 123 -18.42 20.95 28.17
N LEU A 124 -17.93 19.78 27.73
CA LEU A 124 -16.49 19.53 27.59
C LEU A 124 -15.86 20.46 26.55
N LEU A 125 -16.51 20.68 25.41
CA LEU A 125 -16.04 21.58 24.37
C LEU A 125 -15.95 23.03 24.85
N LYS A 126 -16.93 23.49 25.63
CA LYS A 126 -16.92 24.84 26.24
C LYS A 126 -15.73 24.98 27.20
N LYS A 127 -15.57 24.04 28.14
CA LYS A 127 -14.44 24.04 29.09
C LYS A 127 -13.08 24.01 28.38
N TYR A 128 -12.95 23.24 27.29
CA TYR A 128 -11.73 23.20 26.50
C TYR A 128 -11.40 24.55 25.84
N LYS A 129 -12.42 25.26 25.34
CA LYS A 129 -12.25 26.60 24.76
C LYS A 129 -11.83 27.62 25.82
N GLU A 130 -12.41 27.56 27.01
CA GLU A 130 -12.07 28.43 28.14
C GLU A 130 -10.63 28.21 28.63
N LEU A 131 -10.13 26.98 28.60
CA LEU A 131 -8.74 26.65 28.96
C LEU A 131 -7.72 26.97 27.86
N LYS A 132 -8.18 27.31 26.65
CA LYS A 132 -7.34 27.76 25.53
C LYS A 132 -7.32 29.28 25.36
N GLY A 133 -8.18 29.99 26.09
CA GLY A 133 -8.21 31.46 26.17
C GLY A 133 -7.15 32.00 27.11
#